data_AF-A0A016VRA5-F1
#
_entry.id   AF-A0A016VRA5-F1
#
_cell.length_a   1.000
_cell.length_b   1.000
_cell.length_c   1.000
_cell.angle_alpha   90.00
_cell.angle_beta   90.00
_cell.angle_gamma   90.00
#
_symmetry.space_group_name_H-M   'P 1'
#
loop_
_entity.id
_entity.type
_entity.pdbx_description
1 polymer ?
#
loop_
_entity_poly.entity_id
_entity_poly.type
_entity_poly.pdbx_seq_one_letter_code
_entity_poly.pdbx_strand_id
1 'polypeptide(L)'
;MLVLFETPAGYAMFKLQNEKKLKNVDNIYDEFSTAEKAQENLQLVAFKKFKSTADAVECTSSLHEGKMNKTLKKLLKGKVDENEQLAVGDAKLGNLIKASSGSDVYSVLPYYELCLLCSVSDEQSFWKLSTSILRFLKS
;
A
#
# COMPACT_ATOMS: atom_id res chain seq x y z
N MET A 1 -12.70 0.38 0.17
CA MET A 1 -11.53 -0.36 0.68
C MET A 1 -10.24 0.35 0.29
N LEU A 2 -9.36 0.56 1.27
CA LEU A 2 -8.01 1.09 1.11
C LEU A 2 -6.96 -0.02 1.18
N VAL A 3 -5.82 0.17 0.54
CA VAL A 3 -4.68 -0.75 0.55
C VAL A 3 -3.42 0.02 0.91
N LEU A 4 -2.75 -0.39 1.99
CA LEU A 4 -1.50 0.21 2.47
C LEU A 4 -0.32 -0.64 2.01
N PHE A 5 0.54 -0.07 1.17
CA PHE A 5 1.80 -0.65 0.74
C PHE A 5 2.99 -0.12 1.54
N GLU A 6 3.81 -1.06 2.01
CA GLU A 6 5.12 -0.80 2.60
C GLU A 6 6.19 -0.95 1.51
N THR A 7 6.89 0.13 1.19
CA THR A 7 7.98 0.11 0.19
C THR A 7 9.27 0.59 0.84
N PRO A 8 10.44 0.20 0.32
CA PRO A 8 11.72 0.73 0.81
C PRO A 8 11.81 2.27 0.75
N ALA A 9 11.05 2.89 -0.16
CA ALA A 9 11.00 4.34 -0.31
C ALA A 9 10.02 5.03 0.67
N GLY A 10 9.08 4.31 1.28
CA GLY A 10 8.03 4.89 2.12
C GLY A 10 6.74 4.07 2.16
N TYR A 11 5.69 4.68 2.72
CA TYR A 11 4.35 4.09 2.76
C TYR A 11 3.46 4.71 1.68
N ALA A 12 2.74 3.86 0.95
CA ALA A 12 1.78 4.27 -0.07
C ALA A 12 0.38 3.77 0.28
N MET A 13 -0.61 4.65 0.22
CA MET A 13 -2.01 4.33 0.43
C MET A 13 -2.74 4.42 -0.91
N PHE A 14 -3.37 3.33 -1.31
CA PHE A 14 -4.19 3.27 -2.52
C PHE A 14 -5.65 3.05 -2.16
N LYS A 15 -6.55 3.62 -2.95
CA LYS A 15 -7.97 3.30 -2.95
C LYS A 15 -8.22 2.33 -4.09
N LEU A 16 -8.84 1.21 -3.76
CA LEU A 16 -9.28 0.28 -4.77
C LEU A 16 -10.61 0.79 -5.35
N GLN A 17 -10.66 0.96 -6.66
CA GLN A 17 -11.89 1.38 -7.34
C GLN A 17 -12.85 0.21 -7.55
N ASN A 18 -12.32 -0.99 -7.79
CA ASN A 18 -13.10 -2.18 -8.12
C ASN A 18 -12.90 -3.32 -7.10
N GLU A 19 -13.62 -3.23 -5.96
CA GLU A 19 -13.58 -4.26 -4.91
C GLU A 19 -14.02 -5.66 -5.38
N LYS A 20 -14.91 -5.72 -6.38
CA LYS A 20 -15.39 -6.99 -6.94
C LYS A 20 -14.29 -7.77 -7.66
N LYS A 21 -13.28 -7.09 -8.21
CA LYS A 21 -12.21 -7.73 -8.98
C LYS A 21 -11.15 -8.40 -8.11
N LEU A 22 -10.98 -7.96 -6.86
CA LEU A 22 -10.11 -8.65 -5.89
C LEU A 22 -10.71 -9.91 -5.26
N LYS A 23 -12.03 -10.15 -5.44
CA LYS A 23 -12.68 -11.37 -4.93
C LYS A 23 -12.51 -12.56 -5.86
N ASN A 24 -12.14 -12.34 -7.12
CA ASN A 24 -11.90 -13.39 -8.11
C ASN A 24 -10.40 -13.57 -8.31
N VAL A 25 -9.82 -14.49 -7.56
CA VAL A 25 -8.37 -14.79 -7.55
C VAL A 25 -7.86 -15.13 -8.96
N ASP A 26 -8.66 -15.81 -9.77
CA ASP A 26 -8.26 -16.24 -11.12
C ASP A 26 -7.97 -15.09 -12.11
N ASN A 27 -8.58 -13.91 -11.92
CA ASN A 27 -8.46 -12.77 -12.86
C ASN A 27 -7.57 -11.63 -12.33
N ILE A 28 -7.05 -11.73 -11.10
CA ILE A 28 -6.23 -10.66 -10.51
C ILE A 28 -4.97 -10.45 -11.36
N TYR A 29 -4.33 -11.53 -11.82
CA TYR A 29 -3.13 -11.43 -12.62
C TYR A 29 -3.32 -10.56 -13.88
N ASP A 30 -4.42 -10.77 -14.61
CA ASP A 30 -4.71 -10.04 -15.85
C ASP A 30 -5.11 -8.58 -15.63
N GLU A 31 -5.67 -8.26 -14.47
CA GLU A 31 -6.10 -6.91 -14.08
C GLU A 31 -4.94 -6.05 -13.59
N PHE A 32 -3.83 -6.67 -13.20
CA PHE A 32 -2.60 -6.01 -12.76
C PHE A 32 -1.40 -6.34 -13.66
N SER A 33 -1.63 -6.97 -14.81
CA SER A 33 -0.59 -7.37 -15.77
C SER A 33 0.10 -6.19 -16.45
N THR A 34 -0.60 -5.05 -16.59
CA THR A 34 -0.08 -3.83 -17.20
C THR A 34 -0.29 -2.61 -16.31
N ALA A 35 0.53 -1.59 -16.54
CA ALA A 35 0.51 -0.37 -15.74
C ALA A 35 -0.83 0.37 -15.84
N GLU A 36 -1.40 0.39 -17.03
CA GLU A 36 -2.66 1.08 -17.32
C GLU A 36 -3.83 0.43 -16.56
N LYS A 37 -3.94 -0.91 -16.61
CA LYS A 37 -4.98 -1.64 -15.89
C LYS A 37 -4.83 -1.55 -14.37
N ALA A 38 -3.59 -1.60 -13.88
CA ALA A 38 -3.32 -1.39 -12.46
C ALA A 38 -3.78 0.00 -12.00
N GLN A 39 -3.55 1.04 -12.82
CA GLN A 39 -3.95 2.41 -12.51
C GLN A 39 -5.47 2.65 -12.64
N GLU A 40 -6.17 1.88 -13.48
CA GLU A 40 -7.64 1.86 -13.52
C GLU A 40 -8.25 1.23 -12.26
N ASN A 41 -7.59 0.21 -11.71
CA ASN A 41 -8.09 -0.52 -10.54
C ASN A 41 -7.62 0.10 -9.20
N LEU A 42 -6.45 0.73 -9.15
CA LEU A 42 -5.85 1.35 -7.97
C LEU A 42 -5.61 2.85 -8.18
N GLN A 43 -6.16 3.65 -7.28
CA GLN A 43 -5.91 5.08 -7.23
C GLN A 43 -4.99 5.41 -6.06
N LEU A 44 -3.86 6.07 -6.32
CA LEU A 44 -2.98 6.56 -5.25
C LEU A 44 -3.68 7.68 -4.47
N VAL A 45 -3.88 7.47 -3.17
CA VAL A 45 -4.51 8.44 -2.26
C VAL A 45 -3.47 9.27 -1.53
N ALA A 46 -2.41 8.63 -1.05
CA ALA A 46 -1.35 9.29 -0.30
C ALA A 46 -0.05 8.53 -0.43
N PHE A 47 1.06 9.26 -0.53
CA PHE A 47 2.39 8.68 -0.46
C PHE A 47 3.24 9.45 0.56
N LYS A 48 3.84 8.74 1.50
CA LYS A 48 4.78 9.28 2.47
C LYS A 48 6.13 8.60 2.31
N LYS A 49 7.01 9.30 1.59
CA LYS A 49 8.42 8.94 1.46
C LYS A 49 9.16 9.04 2.80
N PHE A 50 10.10 8.13 3.03
CA PHE A 50 11.09 8.27 4.09
C PHE A 50 12.08 9.38 3.73
N LYS A 51 12.60 10.10 4.73
CA LYS A 51 13.53 11.22 4.47
C LYS A 51 14.94 10.73 4.19
N SER A 52 15.31 9.60 4.78
CA SER A 52 16.63 8.99 4.69
C SER A 52 16.50 7.48 4.79
N THR A 53 17.56 6.77 4.41
CA THR A 53 17.71 5.34 4.67
C THR A 53 17.68 5.02 6.16
N ALA A 54 18.19 5.89 7.02
CA ALA A 54 18.11 5.73 8.47
C ALA A 54 16.65 5.78 8.97
N ASP A 55 15.86 6.74 8.49
CA ASP A 55 14.42 6.80 8.78
C ASP A 55 13.72 5.52 8.31
N ALA A 56 14.05 5.01 7.12
CA ALA A 56 13.47 3.78 6.59
C ALA A 56 13.75 2.58 7.51
N VAL A 57 15.01 2.40 7.92
CA VAL A 57 15.42 1.32 8.84
C VAL A 57 14.72 1.46 10.19
N GLU A 58 14.66 2.66 10.76
CA GLU A 58 13.96 2.90 12.04
C GLU A 58 12.47 2.56 11.94
N CYS A 59 11.83 2.92 10.83
CA CYS A 59 10.42 2.62 10.57
C CYS A 59 10.18 1.11 10.50
N THR A 60 11.01 0.38 9.74
CA THR A 60 10.92 -1.09 9.60
C THR A 60 11.17 -1.80 10.93
N SER A 61 12.21 -1.41 11.68
CA SER A 61 12.51 -2.00 12.99
C SER A 61 11.39 -1.73 14.01
N SER A 62 10.86 -0.51 14.05
CA SER A 62 9.72 -0.17 14.92
C SER A 62 8.50 -1.01 14.58
N LEU A 63 8.22 -1.23 13.30
CA LEU A 63 7.13 -2.08 12.83
C LEU A 63 7.31 -3.53 13.32
N HIS A 64 8.54 -4.06 13.18
CA HIS A 64 8.90 -5.41 13.61
C HIS A 64 8.71 -5.61 15.12
N GLU A 65 9.03 -4.58 15.91
CA GLU A 65 8.81 -4.52 17.36
C GLU A 65 7.35 -4.30 17.77
N GLY A 66 6.42 -4.12 16.82
CA GLY A 66 5.03 -3.86 17.15
C GLY A 66 4.76 -2.41 17.56
N LYS A 67 5.54 -1.44 17.08
CA LYS A 67 5.38 -0.01 17.39
C LYS A 67 5.00 0.79 16.14
N MET A 68 3.96 1.60 16.26
CA MET A 68 3.54 2.48 15.18
C MET A 68 4.41 3.75 15.13
N ASN A 69 5.17 3.92 14.06
CA ASN A 69 6.06 5.06 13.86
C ASN A 69 5.30 6.35 13.47
N LYS A 70 5.95 7.50 13.66
CA LYS A 70 5.35 8.83 13.41
C LYS A 70 4.94 9.04 11.95
N THR A 71 5.67 8.44 11.00
CA THR A 71 5.38 8.56 9.56
C THR A 71 4.08 7.86 9.20
N LEU A 72 3.87 6.64 9.71
CA LEU A 72 2.63 5.89 9.49
C LEU A 72 1.42 6.56 10.17
N LYS A 73 1.57 7.03 11.42
CA LYS A 73 0.52 7.81 12.10
C LYS A 73 0.05 9.01 11.28
N LYS A 74 1.00 9.72 10.66
CA LYS A 74 0.69 10.87 9.78
C LYS A 74 0.02 10.48 8.47
N LEU A 75 0.30 9.29 7.95
CA LEU A 75 -0.35 8.78 6.73
C LEU A 75 -1.80 8.38 7.00
N LEU A 76 -2.05 7.69 8.12
CA LEU A 76 -3.38 7.18 8.49
C LEU A 76 -4.32 8.30 8.93
N LYS A 77 -3.78 9.34 9.60
CA LYS A 77 -4.57 10.44 10.15
C LYS A 77 -5.37 11.16 9.06
N GLY A 78 -6.71 11.10 9.16
CA GLY A 78 -7.64 11.77 8.24
C GLY A 78 -7.77 11.08 6.88
N LYS A 79 -7.30 9.83 6.76
CA LYS A 79 -7.42 9.01 5.54
C LYS A 79 -8.11 7.67 5.80
N VAL A 80 -8.01 7.14 7.01
CA VAL A 80 -8.65 5.90 7.42
C VAL A 80 -9.66 6.22 8.51
N ASP A 81 -10.94 6.00 8.22
CA ASP A 81 -12.04 6.18 9.17
C ASP A 81 -12.39 4.84 9.87
N GLU A 82 -13.19 4.89 10.92
CA GLU A 82 -13.56 3.72 11.75
C GLU A 82 -14.31 2.64 10.96
N ASN A 83 -15.01 3.00 9.87
CA ASN A 83 -15.78 2.07 9.03
C ASN A 83 -15.09 1.74 7.69
N GLU A 84 -13.89 2.26 7.42
CA GLU A 84 -13.19 1.98 6.17
C GLU A 84 -12.38 0.69 6.29
N GLN A 85 -12.50 -0.19 5.30
CA GLN A 85 -11.71 -1.42 5.25
C GLN A 85 -10.28 -1.11 4.80
N LEU A 86 -9.29 -1.56 5.56
CA LEU A 86 -7.88 -1.41 5.24
C LEU A 86 -7.22 -2.76 4.99
N ALA A 87 -6.65 -2.93 3.81
CA ALA A 87 -5.81 -4.06 3.46
C ALA A 87 -4.34 -3.75 3.78
N VAL A 88 -3.68 -4.67 4.49
CA VAL A 88 -2.26 -4.58 4.85
C VAL A 88 -1.53 -5.88 4.51
N GLY A 89 -0.23 -5.78 4.25
CA GLY A 89 0.61 -6.95 3.97
C GLY A 89 0.99 -7.75 5.21
N ASP A 90 1.20 -7.07 6.34
CA ASP A 90 1.65 -7.70 7.58
C ASP A 90 0.51 -7.72 8.63
N ALA A 91 0.24 -8.91 9.19
CA ALA A 91 -0.81 -9.08 10.19
C ALA A 91 -0.51 -8.33 11.51
N LYS A 92 0.76 -8.22 11.91
CA LYS A 92 1.15 -7.44 13.10
C LYS A 92 0.89 -5.97 12.85
N LEU A 93 1.25 -5.46 11.68
CA LEU A 93 0.91 -4.09 11.30
C LEU A 93 -0.59 -3.86 11.35
N GLY A 94 -1.37 -4.79 10.80
CA GLY A 94 -2.82 -4.68 10.80
C GLY A 94 -3.41 -4.60 12.20
N ASN A 95 -2.90 -5.40 13.13
CA ASN A 95 -3.30 -5.36 14.53
C ASN A 95 -2.96 -4.02 15.20
N LEU A 96 -1.80 -3.44 14.90
CA LEU A 96 -1.42 -2.12 15.42
C LEU A 96 -2.33 -1.01 14.89
N ILE A 97 -2.69 -1.08 13.61
CA ILE A 97 -3.59 -0.09 13.00
C ILE A 97 -4.99 -0.23 13.57
N LYS A 98 -5.51 -1.46 13.65
CA LYS A 98 -6.81 -1.75 14.27
C LYS A 98 -6.91 -1.21 15.70
N ALA A 99 -5.86 -1.41 16.50
CA ALA A 99 -5.81 -0.86 17.86
C ALA A 99 -5.75 0.67 17.93
N SER A 100 -5.25 1.34 16.88
CA SER A 100 -5.08 2.80 16.86
C SER A 100 -6.20 3.57 16.15
N SER A 101 -6.85 3.00 15.14
CA SER A 101 -7.85 3.68 14.31
C SER A 101 -9.23 3.04 14.35
N GLY A 102 -9.41 1.91 15.03
CA GLY A 102 -10.70 1.21 15.15
C GLY A 102 -11.20 0.55 13.86
N SER A 103 -10.50 0.75 12.74
CA SER A 103 -10.89 0.29 11.42
C SER A 103 -10.84 -1.24 11.26
N ASP A 104 -11.69 -1.76 10.38
CA ASP A 104 -11.64 -3.16 9.98
C ASP A 104 -10.43 -3.44 9.08
N VAL A 105 -9.38 -4.00 9.69
CA VAL A 105 -8.13 -4.33 9.00
C VAL A 105 -8.11 -5.80 8.59
N TYR A 106 -7.79 -6.05 7.33
CA TYR A 106 -7.66 -7.39 6.76
C TYR A 106 -6.25 -7.59 6.21
N SER A 107 -5.65 -8.73 6.55
CA SER A 107 -4.53 -9.26 5.77
C SER A 107 -5.13 -10.03 4.60
N VAL A 108 -4.95 -9.53 3.39
CA VAL A 108 -5.57 -10.14 2.20
C VAL A 108 -4.54 -11.02 1.53
N LEU A 109 -4.84 -12.30 1.28
CA LEU A 109 -4.03 -13.18 0.44
C LEU A 109 -3.69 -12.58 -0.95
N PRO A 110 -4.63 -11.91 -1.66
CA PRO A 110 -4.31 -11.18 -2.89
C PRO A 110 -3.44 -9.94 -2.66
N TYR A 111 -3.15 -9.53 -1.43
CA TYR A 111 -2.14 -8.49 -1.18
C TYR A 111 -0.75 -9.01 -1.55
N TYR A 112 -0.40 -10.25 -1.23
CA TYR A 112 0.88 -10.83 -1.62
C TYR A 112 0.95 -11.02 -3.13
N GLU A 113 -0.15 -11.43 -3.79
CA GLU A 113 -0.18 -11.47 -5.26
C GLU A 113 -0.14 -10.09 -5.89
N LEU A 114 -0.84 -9.07 -5.36
CA LEU A 114 -0.71 -7.68 -5.83
C LEU A 114 0.71 -7.17 -5.62
N CYS A 115 1.29 -7.43 -4.45
CA CYS A 115 2.62 -6.99 -4.09
C CYS A 115 3.66 -7.71 -4.96
N LEU A 116 3.52 -9.02 -5.20
CA LEU A 116 4.31 -9.76 -6.17
C LEU A 116 4.09 -9.24 -7.59
N LEU A 117 2.86 -8.94 -8.03
CA LEU A 117 2.61 -8.40 -9.37
C LEU A 117 3.24 -7.01 -9.56
N CYS A 118 3.15 -6.17 -8.53
CA CYS A 118 3.82 -4.87 -8.50
C CYS A 118 5.36 -5.01 -8.40
N SER A 119 5.88 -6.00 -7.68
CA SER A 119 7.32 -6.28 -7.47
C SER A 119 7.96 -7.27 -8.47
N VAL A 120 7.19 -7.92 -9.34
CA VAL A 120 7.65 -8.75 -10.48
C VAL A 120 7.64 -7.92 -11.75
N SER A 121 6.83 -6.86 -11.80
CA SER A 121 6.92 -5.78 -12.79
C SER A 121 8.16 -4.88 -12.64
N ASP A 122 9.08 -5.19 -11.72
CA ASP A 122 9.96 -4.24 -11.06
C ASP A 122 11.12 -3.70 -11.91
N GLU A 123 11.73 -4.47 -12.82
CA GLU A 123 12.91 -3.89 -13.50
C GLU A 123 12.58 -2.96 -14.68
N GLN A 124 11.46 -3.16 -15.38
CA GLN A 124 11.14 -2.38 -16.59
C GLN A 124 9.82 -1.61 -16.51
N SER A 125 8.80 -2.17 -15.85
CA SER A 125 7.46 -1.56 -15.81
C SER A 125 7.26 -0.68 -14.58
N PHE A 126 7.96 -0.95 -13.47
CA PHE A 126 8.01 -0.04 -12.33
C PHE A 126 8.64 1.30 -12.71
N TRP A 127 9.64 1.37 -13.59
CA TRP A 127 10.10 2.67 -14.12
C TRP A 127 9.05 3.42 -14.94
N LYS A 128 8.10 2.73 -15.59
CA LYS A 128 6.98 3.36 -16.33
C LYS A 128 5.83 3.81 -15.41
N LEU A 129 5.44 2.99 -14.44
CA LEU A 129 4.44 3.34 -13.42
C LEU A 129 4.99 4.38 -12.43
N SER A 130 6.27 4.26 -12.10
CA SER A 130 7.06 5.25 -11.37
C SER A 130 7.33 6.48 -12.22
N THR A 131 7.28 6.48 -13.55
CA THR A 131 7.25 7.77 -14.29
C THR A 131 5.89 8.46 -14.19
N SER A 132 4.78 7.72 -14.08
CA SER A 132 3.48 8.33 -13.75
C SER A 132 3.42 8.83 -12.29
N ILE A 133 3.96 8.07 -11.33
CA ILE A 133 4.04 8.45 -9.92
C ILE A 133 5.15 9.52 -9.67
N LEU A 134 6.30 9.48 -10.36
CA LEU A 134 7.32 10.54 -10.33
C LEU A 134 6.86 11.80 -11.07
N ARG A 135 6.09 11.69 -12.16
CA ARG A 135 5.46 12.87 -12.76
C ARG A 135 4.49 13.54 -11.79
N PHE A 136 3.79 12.75 -10.97
CA PHE A 136 2.94 13.26 -9.89
C PHE A 136 3.73 13.83 -8.70
N LEU A 137 4.98 13.41 -8.48
CA LEU A 137 5.87 13.94 -7.44
C LEU A 137 6.75 15.12 -7.90
N LYS A 138 6.78 15.42 -9.21
CA LYS A 138 7.52 16.56 -9.80
C LYS A 138 6.62 17.73 -10.26
N SER A 139 5.30 17.65 -10.09
CA SER A 139 4.36 18.78 -10.26
C SER A 139 3.84 19.22 -8.90
#